data_AF-A0A534W7D5-F1
#
_entry.id   AF-A0A534W7D5-F1
#
_cell.length_a   1.000
_cell.length_b   1.000
_cell.length_c   1.000
_cell.angle_alpha   90.00
_cell.angle_beta   90.00
_cell.angle_gamma   90.00
#
_symmetry.space_group_name_H-M   'P 1'
#
loop_
_entity.id
_entity.type
_entity.pdbx_description
1 polymer ?
#
loop_
_entity_poly.entity_id
_entity_poly.type
_entity_poly.pdbx_seq_one_letter_code
_entity_poly.pdbx_strand_id
1 'polypeptide(L)'
;MSNKSSPGTITSTQVRETLRIAAQRLSAREEKALRMREGVGLDPTAPLPRRGQTHPDARAELLALEMELIRKLDSRTEAASTPVRTKEKDKIIRALRRLK
;
A
#
# COMPACT_ATOMS: atom_id res chain seq x y z
N MET A 1 -13.33 -29.14 -39.76
CA MET A 1 -12.67 -27.83 -39.68
C MET A 1 -11.70 -27.86 -38.51
N SER A 2 -10.42 -28.07 -38.79
CA SER A 2 -9.33 -28.15 -37.80
C SER A 2 -8.97 -26.73 -37.39
N ASN A 3 -9.24 -26.36 -36.13
CA ASN A 3 -8.69 -25.13 -35.54
C ASN A 3 -7.23 -25.40 -35.18
N LYS A 4 -6.35 -25.23 -36.17
CA LYS A 4 -4.90 -25.11 -35.97
C LYS A 4 -4.66 -23.89 -35.08
N SER A 5 -4.37 -24.12 -33.80
CA SER A 5 -3.77 -23.11 -32.94
C SER A 5 -2.37 -22.83 -33.47
N SER A 6 -2.13 -21.64 -34.03
CA SER A 6 -0.78 -21.10 -34.22
C SER A 6 0.02 -21.28 -32.92
N PRO A 7 1.35 -21.49 -32.98
CA PRO A 7 2.18 -21.61 -31.78
C PRO A 7 2.03 -20.30 -30.99
N GLY A 8 1.25 -20.40 -29.92
CA GLY A 8 0.57 -19.27 -29.31
C GLY A 8 1.57 -18.36 -28.64
N THR A 9 1.64 -17.11 -29.10
CA THR A 9 2.21 -16.03 -28.31
C THR A 9 1.31 -15.84 -27.09
N ILE A 10 1.65 -16.50 -25.98
CA ILE A 10 0.96 -16.31 -24.72
C ILE A 10 1.39 -14.94 -24.20
N THR A 11 0.43 -14.02 -24.06
CA THR A 11 0.75 -12.69 -23.53
C THR A 11 0.89 -12.76 -22.01
N SER A 12 1.72 -11.90 -21.44
CA SER A 12 1.89 -11.81 -19.98
C SER A 12 0.58 -11.51 -19.24
N THR A 13 -0.39 -10.88 -19.91
CA THR A 13 -1.75 -10.64 -19.39
C THR A 13 -2.56 -11.93 -19.31
N GLN A 14 -2.50 -12.79 -20.32
CA GLN A 14 -3.18 -14.09 -20.34
C GLN A 14 -2.61 -15.03 -19.27
N VAL A 15 -1.30 -15.02 -19.05
CA VAL A 15 -0.67 -15.79 -17.94
C VAL A 15 -1.15 -15.27 -16.58
N ARG A 16 -1.26 -13.95 -16.38
CA ARG A 16 -1.78 -13.41 -15.11
C ARG A 16 -3.23 -13.82 -14.87
N GLU A 17 -4.07 -13.79 -15.89
CA GLU A 17 -5.48 -14.14 -15.80
C GLU A 17 -5.67 -15.64 -15.51
N THR A 18 -4.93 -16.49 -16.22
CA THR A 18 -4.93 -17.94 -15.98
C THR A 18 -4.41 -18.30 -14.59
N LEU A 19 -3.32 -17.67 -14.12
CA LEU A 19 -2.82 -17.85 -12.75
C LEU A 19 -3.83 -17.36 -11.71
N ARG A 20 -4.56 -16.27 -11.96
CA ARG A 20 -5.61 -15.77 -11.05
C ARG A 20 -6.75 -16.79 -10.89
N ILE A 21 -7.16 -17.44 -11.98
CA ILE A 21 -8.21 -18.46 -11.97
C ILE A 21 -7.69 -19.77 -11.35
N ALA A 22 -6.45 -20.13 -11.63
CA ALA A 22 -5.82 -21.36 -11.14
C ALA A 22 -5.21 -21.25 -9.73
N ALA A 23 -5.20 -20.06 -9.13
CA ALA A 23 -4.62 -19.78 -7.81
C ALA A 23 -5.19 -20.66 -6.69
N GLN A 24 -6.43 -21.14 -6.83
CA GLN A 24 -7.06 -22.05 -5.87
C GLN A 24 -6.63 -23.52 -6.03
N ARG A 25 -6.00 -23.88 -7.15
CA ARG A 25 -5.63 -25.27 -7.49
C ARG A 25 -4.12 -25.52 -7.42
N LEU A 26 -3.31 -24.48 -7.59
CA LEU A 26 -1.86 -24.57 -7.58
C LEU A 26 -1.30 -24.28 -6.19
N SER A 27 -0.29 -25.04 -5.77
CA SER A 27 0.50 -24.68 -4.60
C SER A 27 1.35 -23.43 -4.88
N ALA A 28 1.74 -22.71 -3.83
CA ALA A 28 2.57 -21.50 -3.94
C ALA A 28 3.91 -21.76 -4.66
N ARG A 29 4.45 -22.98 -4.58
CA ARG A 29 5.70 -23.36 -5.26
C ARG A 29 5.51 -23.54 -6.76
N GLU A 30 4.41 -24.15 -7.18
CA GLU A 30 4.08 -24.37 -8.59
C GLU A 30 3.72 -23.06 -9.29
N GLU A 31 2.93 -22.22 -8.62
CA GLU A 31 2.58 -20.89 -9.11
C GLU A 31 3.84 -20.03 -9.32
N LYS A 32 4.79 -20.08 -8.37
CA LYS A 32 6.09 -19.42 -8.51
C LYS A 32 6.89 -19.95 -9.71
N ALA A 33 6.94 -21.27 -9.90
CA ALA A 33 7.67 -21.88 -11.01
C ALA A 33 7.10 -21.46 -12.37
N LEU A 34 5.78 -21.41 -12.51
CA LEU A 34 5.10 -20.95 -13.72
C LEU A 34 5.38 -19.46 -14.00
N ARG A 35 5.32 -18.61 -12.99
CA ARG A 35 5.68 -17.18 -13.12
C ARG A 35 7.11 -16.98 -13.60
N MET A 36 8.07 -17.75 -13.06
CA MET A 36 9.47 -17.67 -13.49
C MET A 36 9.65 -18.16 -14.94
N ARG A 37 8.96 -19.24 -15.32
CA ARG A 37 9.04 -19.80 -16.68
C ARG A 37 8.51 -18.83 -17.73
N GLU A 38 7.38 -18.18 -17.45
CA GLU A 38 6.71 -17.27 -18.39
C GLU A 38 7.17 -15.81 -18.25
N GLY A 39 8.12 -15.51 -17.35
CA GLY A 39 8.63 -14.15 -17.12
C GLY A 39 7.59 -13.17 -16.55
N VAL A 40 6.58 -13.68 -15.83
CA VAL A 40 5.45 -12.89 -15.34
C VAL A 40 5.59 -12.59 -13.86
N GLY A 41 5.80 -11.31 -13.55
CA GLY A 41 5.86 -10.81 -12.17
C GLY A 41 4.51 -10.79 -11.46
N LEU A 42 4.54 -10.50 -10.16
CA LEU A 42 3.34 -10.16 -9.40
C LEU A 42 2.72 -8.86 -9.93
N ASP A 43 1.41 -8.72 -9.76
CA ASP A 43 0.73 -7.47 -10.08
C ASP A 43 1.23 -6.37 -9.12
N PRO A 44 1.84 -5.28 -9.62
CA PRO A 44 2.37 -4.21 -8.78
C PRO A 44 1.27 -3.45 -8.02
N THR A 45 0.02 -3.55 -8.47
CA THR A 45 -1.14 -2.93 -7.80
C THR A 45 -1.85 -3.88 -6.84
N ALA A 46 -1.46 -5.16 -6.79
CA ALA A 46 -2.07 -6.10 -5.87
C ALA A 46 -1.66 -5.79 -4.42
N PRO A 47 -2.61 -5.88 -3.47
CA PRO A 47 -2.28 -5.70 -2.06
C PRO A 47 -1.30 -6.79 -1.62
N LEU A 48 -0.23 -6.38 -0.95
CA LEU A 48 0.74 -7.30 -0.37
C LEU A 48 0.05 -8.20 0.67
N PRO A 49 0.27 -9.52 0.63
CA PRO A 49 -0.25 -10.40 1.66
C PRO A 49 0.38 -10.03 3.00
N ARG A 50 -0.44 -9.59 3.95
CA ARG A 50 0.02 -9.22 5.29
C ARG A 50 0.14 -10.47 6.15
N ARG A 51 1.17 -10.57 6.98
CA ARG A 51 1.27 -11.64 7.99
C ARG A 51 0.01 -11.60 8.87
N GLY A 52 -0.67 -12.74 9.02
CA GLY A 52 -1.91 -12.82 9.80
C GLY A 52 -3.20 -12.44 9.06
N GLN A 53 -3.16 -12.19 7.75
CA GLN A 53 -4.37 -11.84 6.96
C GLN A 53 -5.47 -12.92 6.97
N THR A 54 -5.10 -14.17 7.28
CA THR A 54 -6.02 -15.31 7.42
C THR A 54 -6.63 -15.43 8.83
N HIS A 55 -6.16 -14.63 9.81
CA HIS A 55 -6.66 -14.64 11.18
C HIS A 55 -7.52 -13.40 11.43
N PRO A 56 -8.85 -13.56 11.58
CA PRO A 56 -9.76 -12.42 11.73
C PRO A 56 -9.48 -11.62 13.00
N ASP A 57 -9.10 -12.28 14.08
CA ASP A 57 -8.83 -11.64 15.39
C ASP A 57 -7.58 -10.76 15.32
N ALA A 58 -6.48 -11.29 14.78
CA ALA A 58 -5.26 -10.53 14.57
C ALA A 58 -5.47 -9.32 13.64
N ARG A 59 -6.37 -9.45 12.65
CA ARG A 59 -6.73 -8.34 11.76
C ARG A 59 -7.48 -7.23 12.51
N ALA A 60 -8.40 -7.60 13.41
CA ALA A 60 -9.14 -6.64 14.22
C ALA A 60 -8.22 -5.90 15.20
N GLU A 61 -7.30 -6.62 15.85
CA GLU A 61 -6.29 -6.03 16.75
C GLU A 61 -5.37 -5.04 16.02
N LEU A 62 -4.86 -5.41 14.84
CA LEU A 62 -4.02 -4.54 14.04
C LEU A 62 -4.76 -3.27 13.59
N LEU A 63 -6.04 -3.39 13.25
CA LEU A 63 -6.86 -2.25 12.86
C LEU A 63 -7.09 -1.30 14.06
N ALA A 64 -7.35 -1.85 15.24
CA ALA A 64 -7.49 -1.05 16.46
C ALA A 64 -6.20 -0.27 16.76
N LEU A 65 -5.05 -0.92 16.67
CA LEU A 65 -3.73 -0.29 16.83
C LEU A 65 -3.49 0.82 15.78
N GLU A 66 -3.86 0.57 14.52
CA GLU A 66 -3.74 1.55 13.44
C GLU A 66 -4.59 2.80 13.72
N MET A 67 -5.84 2.62 14.16
CA MET A 67 -6.71 3.73 14.55
C MET A 67 -6.15 4.54 15.74
N GLU A 68 -5.59 3.87 16.75
CA GLU A 68 -4.95 4.55 17.87
C GLU A 68 -3.73 5.38 17.45
N LEU A 69 -2.90 4.84 16.55
CA LEU A 69 -1.70 5.53 16.08
C LEU A 69 -2.05 6.75 15.23
N ILE A 70 -3.08 6.66 14.38
CA ILE A 70 -3.57 7.80 13.59
C ILE A 70 -4.05 8.92 14.54
N ARG A 71 -4.89 8.59 15.54
CA ARG A 71 -5.34 9.58 16.52
C ARG A 71 -4.19 10.24 17.28
N LYS A 72 -3.18 9.45 17.68
CA LYS A 72 -1.97 9.98 18.32
C LYS A 72 -1.19 10.91 17.39
N LEU A 73 -1.09 10.58 16.11
CA LEU A 73 -0.42 11.41 15.12
C LEU A 73 -1.18 12.73 14.92
N ASP A 74 -2.49 12.67 14.75
CA ASP A 74 -3.35 13.85 14.61
C ASP A 74 -3.19 14.78 15.82
N SER A 75 -3.28 14.23 17.04
CA SER A 75 -3.09 15.01 18.28
C SER A 75 -1.70 15.67 18.35
N ARG A 76 -0.66 15.01 17.82
CA ARG A 76 0.70 15.57 17.76
C ARG A 76 0.80 16.68 16.72
N THR A 77 0.11 16.55 15.58
CA THR A 77 0.07 17.60 14.55
C THR A 77 -0.70 18.83 15.03
N GLU A 78 -1.79 18.66 15.77
CA GLU A 78 -2.52 19.77 16.39
C GLU A 78 -1.67 20.49 17.44
N ALA A 79 -0.95 19.74 18.30
CA ALA A 79 -0.03 20.32 19.28
C ALA A 79 1.14 21.09 18.64
N ALA A 80 1.61 20.67 17.45
CA ALA A 80 2.66 21.36 16.72
C ALA A 80 2.19 22.68 16.05
N SER A 81 0.87 22.86 15.90
CA SER A 81 0.28 24.02 15.20
C SER A 81 0.18 25.28 16.06
N THR A 82 0.36 25.20 17.38
CA THR A 82 0.35 26.40 18.24
C THR A 82 1.61 27.22 17.98
N PRO A 83 1.51 28.44 17.40
CA PRO A 83 2.68 29.25 17.10
C PRO A 83 3.31 29.70 18.42
N VAL A 84 4.50 29.18 18.73
CA VAL A 84 5.29 29.62 19.88
C VAL A 84 5.63 31.11 19.67
N ARG A 85 4.97 31.99 20.44
CA ARG A 85 5.31 33.42 20.49
C ARG A 85 6.58 33.59 21.32
N THR A 86 7.67 33.91 20.64
CA THR A 86 8.93 34.27 21.28
C THR A 86 9.02 35.79 21.45
N LYS A 87 9.77 36.25 22.47
CA LYS A 87 9.94 37.69 22.77
C LYS A 87 10.53 38.45 21.58
N GLU A 88 11.35 37.79 20.77
CA GLU A 88 11.94 38.34 19.54
C GLU A 88 10.87 38.58 18.46
N LYS A 89 9.96 37.63 18.25
CA LYS A 89 8.84 37.81 17.30
C LYS A 89 7.95 38.98 17.71
N ASP A 90 7.68 39.16 19.00
CA ASP A 90 6.88 40.28 19.49
C ASP A 90 7.57 41.64 19.28
N LYS A 91 8.91 41.71 19.41
CA LYS A 91 9.69 42.92 19.09
C LYS A 91 9.59 43.27 17.61
N ILE A 92 9.72 42.26 16.73
CA ILE A 92 9.62 42.43 15.26
C ILE A 92 8.22 42.92 14.86
N ILE A 93 7.17 42.30 15.39
CA ILE A 93 5.77 42.70 15.12
C ILE A 93 5.54 44.15 15.59
N ARG A 94 6.08 44.54 16.74
CA ARG A 94 5.93 45.90 17.28
C ARG A 94 6.66 46.94 16.43
N ALA A 95 7.83 46.60 15.90
CA ALA A 95 8.58 47.46 14.97
C ALA A 95 7.82 47.63 13.64
N LEU A 96 7.31 46.53 13.08
CA LEU A 96 6.54 46.56 11.82
C LEU A 96 5.23 47.34 11.94
N ARG A 97 4.54 47.27 13.08
CA ARG A 97 3.32 48.08 13.32
C ARG A 97 3.60 49.58 13.46
N ARG A 98 4.82 49.96 13.83
CA ARG A 98 5.23 51.37 13.97
C ARG A 98 5.66 52.01 12.63
N LEU A 99 5.93 51.19 11.62
CA LEU A 99 6.34 51.63 10.28
C LEU A 99 5.16 51.92 9.33
N LYS A 100 3.93 51.64 9.78
CA LYS A 100 2.69 51.82 9.04
C LYS A 100 1.95 53.03 9.60
#